data_AF-A0A9N9HJL2-F1
#
_entry.id   AF-A0A9N9HJL2-F1
#
_cell.length_a   1.000
_cell.length_b   1.000
_cell.length_c   1.000
_cell.angle_alpha   90.00
_cell.angle_beta   90.00
_cell.angle_gamma   90.00
#
_symmetry.space_group_name_H-M   'P 1'
#
loop_
_entity.id
_entity.type
_entity.pdbx_description
1 polymer ?
#
loop_
_entity_poly.entity_id
_entity_poly.type
_entity_poly.pdbx_seq_one_letter_code
_entity_poly.pdbx_strand_id
1 'polypeptide(L)'
;AEKLLVLKFIRKLQDPVPQYVIGCLPVIATIGAAPWESFVDKFIWLLRCLGCPFTGLFYVCCIKNDETSLCIYWLPSECFITRGGKKINYRPFGVYAMDVMDVDQKDCRRWRHSTISYFLVGVISGIVRVIGPSICDEDWPSIPIALSWTLPAIFRRTFLKYIVVKDPNIKLGDQKVNVTNLDKHNKPNLYARVAFAALMSIVVPWISVLLVYFTPPIGFLCRSKYLSLLCSIWSFNSVLALLSHLRGEKSVYGNWYLHVVFFTSGILVAFLSFVLALLSNNPSWWGSLLGNSCDRSSICYNI
;
A
#
# COMPACT_ATOMS: atom_id res chain seq x y z
N ALA A 1 2.45 39.63 -6.31
CA ALA A 1 2.00 39.11 -4.99
C ALA A 1 1.48 37.67 -5.09
N GLU A 2 0.52 37.40 -5.97
CA GLU A 2 -0.13 36.08 -6.12
C GLU A 2 0.83 34.94 -6.49
N LYS A 3 1.74 35.13 -7.47
CA LYS A 3 2.79 34.15 -7.81
C LYS A 3 3.70 33.80 -6.63
N LEU A 4 4.01 34.78 -5.78
CA LEU A 4 4.86 34.57 -4.59
C LEU A 4 4.12 33.78 -3.50
N LEU A 5 2.80 33.96 -3.40
CA LEU A 5 1.93 33.25 -2.46
C LEU A 5 1.74 31.79 -2.89
N VAL A 6 1.55 31.55 -4.19
CA VAL A 6 1.51 30.21 -4.80
C VAL A 6 2.85 29.48 -4.61
N LEU A 7 3.98 30.14 -4.86
CA LEU A 7 5.31 29.57 -4.61
C LEU A 7 5.57 29.24 -3.14
N LYS A 8 5.15 30.12 -2.21
CA LYS A 8 5.26 29.85 -0.76
C LYS A 8 4.35 28.70 -0.33
N PHE A 9 3.15 28.60 -0.89
CA PHE A 9 2.23 27.51 -0.62
C PHE A 9 2.75 26.16 -1.16
N ILE A 10 3.30 26.15 -2.37
CA ILE A 10 3.96 24.97 -2.96
C ILE A 10 5.16 24.54 -2.11
N ARG A 11 6.01 25.48 -1.65
CA ARG A 11 7.10 25.16 -0.71
C ARG A 11 6.60 24.56 0.60
N LYS A 12 5.54 25.10 1.18
CA LYS A 12 4.94 24.55 2.41
C LYS A 12 4.33 23.16 2.20
N LEU A 13 3.80 22.87 1.01
CA LEU A 13 3.36 21.52 0.64
C LEU A 13 4.52 20.55 0.38
N GLN A 14 5.72 21.08 0.14
CA GLN A 14 6.94 20.28 0.07
C GLN A 14 7.45 19.91 1.46
N ASP A 15 6.94 20.46 2.57
CA ASP A 15 7.37 20.05 3.91
C ASP A 15 7.02 18.56 4.16
N PRO A 16 7.91 17.79 4.83
CA PRO A 16 7.73 16.34 5.03
C PRO A 16 6.40 15.97 5.70
N VAL A 17 5.95 16.79 6.64
CA VAL A 17 4.71 16.56 7.41
C VAL A 17 3.47 16.72 6.52
N PRO A 18 3.27 17.85 5.79
CA PRO A 18 2.24 17.95 4.75
C PRO A 18 2.30 16.85 3.69
N GLN A 19 3.47 16.43 3.22
CA GLN A 19 3.60 15.34 2.24
C GLN A 19 3.10 13.99 2.80
N TYR A 20 3.39 13.70 4.06
CA TYR A 20 2.90 12.50 4.74
C TYR A 20 1.38 12.55 4.95
N VAL A 21 0.88 13.68 5.47
CA VAL A 21 -0.54 13.83 5.82
C VAL A 21 -1.44 13.92 4.57
N ILE A 22 -1.01 14.63 3.53
CA ILE A 22 -1.81 14.93 2.34
C ILE A 22 -1.55 13.93 1.21
N GLY A 23 -0.33 13.40 1.09
CA GLY A 23 0.04 12.45 0.04
C GLY A 23 -0.08 10.99 0.48
N CYS A 24 0.49 10.65 1.64
CA CYS A 24 0.70 9.25 2.03
C CYS A 24 -0.52 8.64 2.72
N LEU A 25 -1.14 9.35 3.67
CA LEU A 25 -2.33 8.84 4.37
C LEU A 25 -3.52 8.54 3.45
N PRO A 26 -3.87 9.38 2.45
CA PRO A 26 -4.96 9.05 1.52
C PRO A 26 -4.67 7.83 0.65
N VAL A 27 -3.40 7.55 0.37
CA VAL A 27 -2.95 6.40 -0.41
C VAL A 27 -2.97 5.12 0.43
N ILE A 28 -2.53 5.19 1.68
CA ILE A 28 -2.63 4.08 2.63
C ILE A 28 -4.11 3.75 2.90
N ALA A 29 -4.94 4.77 3.13
CA ALA A 29 -6.40 4.62 3.27
C ALA A 29 -7.06 4.08 1.99
N THR A 30 -6.43 4.32 0.84
CA THR A 30 -6.86 3.77 -0.42
C THR A 30 -6.62 2.27 -0.50
N ILE A 31 -5.42 1.82 -0.14
CA ILE A 31 -5.06 0.40 -0.13
C ILE A 31 -5.85 -0.37 0.93
N GLY A 32 -6.09 0.27 2.07
CA GLY A 32 -6.96 -0.23 3.15
C GLY A 32 -8.46 -0.01 2.91
N ALA A 33 -8.89 0.36 1.71
CA ALA A 33 -10.32 0.55 1.44
C ALA A 33 -11.02 -0.82 1.42
N ALA A 34 -11.83 -1.05 2.44
CA ALA A 34 -12.61 -2.27 2.59
C ALA A 34 -14.11 -1.96 2.70
N PRO A 35 -14.98 -2.92 2.34
CA PRO A 35 -16.41 -2.69 2.19
C PRO A 35 -17.19 -2.75 3.52
N TRP A 36 -16.52 -2.99 4.66
CA TRP A 36 -17.17 -3.07 5.96
C TRP A 36 -17.76 -1.74 6.39
N GLU A 37 -18.94 -1.74 7.03
CA GLU A 37 -19.58 -0.51 7.51
C GLU A 37 -18.81 0.10 8.70
N SER A 38 -18.27 -0.75 9.58
CA SER A 38 -17.51 -0.34 10.77
C SER A 38 -16.22 0.42 10.43
N PHE A 39 -16.03 1.58 11.07
CA PHE A 39 -14.78 2.33 11.01
C PHE A 39 -13.61 1.53 11.60
N VAL A 40 -13.85 0.79 12.68
CA VAL A 40 -12.80 0.01 13.36
C VAL A 40 -12.26 -1.08 12.44
N ASP A 41 -13.15 -1.81 11.74
CA ASP A 41 -12.74 -2.89 10.84
C ASP A 41 -11.94 -2.36 9.64
N LYS A 42 -12.37 -1.22 9.09
CA LYS A 42 -11.62 -0.49 8.05
C LYS A 42 -10.25 -0.06 8.55
N PHE A 43 -10.16 0.46 9.77
CA PHE A 43 -8.90 0.92 10.35
C PHE A 43 -7.94 -0.24 10.63
N ILE A 44 -8.45 -1.37 11.16
CA ILE A 44 -7.68 -2.60 11.35
C ILE A 44 -7.12 -3.10 10.00
N TRP A 45 -7.96 -3.09 8.96
CA TRP A 45 -7.53 -3.51 7.63
C TRP A 45 -6.50 -2.56 7.00
N LEU A 46 -6.66 -1.26 7.20
CA LEU A 46 -5.68 -0.26 6.81
C LEU A 46 -4.32 -0.53 7.47
N LEU A 47 -4.30 -0.76 8.78
CA LEU A 47 -3.06 -1.10 9.51
C LEU A 47 -2.48 -2.42 9.00
N ARG A 48 -3.31 -3.44 8.74
CA ARG A 48 -2.85 -4.70 8.14
C ARG A 48 -2.17 -4.46 6.78
N CYS A 49 -2.76 -3.67 5.90
CA CYS A 49 -2.17 -3.33 4.60
C CYS A 49 -0.88 -2.51 4.73
N LEU A 50 -0.78 -1.64 5.75
CA LEU A 50 0.43 -0.89 6.04
C LEU A 50 1.56 -1.79 6.56
N GLY A 51 1.24 -2.80 7.38
CA GLY A 51 2.20 -3.78 7.88
C GLY A 51 2.59 -4.83 6.83
N CYS A 52 1.71 -5.12 5.87
CA CYS A 52 1.92 -6.07 4.79
C CYS A 52 1.48 -5.48 3.43
N PRO A 53 2.42 -4.84 2.69
CA PRO A 53 2.16 -4.28 1.37
C PRO A 53 1.54 -5.28 0.39
N PHE A 54 1.95 -6.55 0.44
CA PHE A 54 1.41 -7.59 -0.44
C PHE A 54 -0.10 -7.75 -0.30
N THR A 55 -0.68 -7.71 0.90
CA THR A 55 -2.13 -7.86 1.09
C THR A 55 -2.91 -6.79 0.32
N GLY A 56 -2.45 -5.54 0.42
CA GLY A 56 -3.06 -4.42 -0.27
C GLY A 56 -2.83 -4.46 -1.79
N LEU A 57 -1.60 -4.74 -2.21
CA LEU A 57 -1.23 -4.85 -3.61
C LEU A 57 -1.88 -6.05 -4.29
N PHE A 58 -2.19 -7.12 -3.58
CA PHE A 58 -2.88 -8.28 -4.15
C PHE A 58 -4.28 -7.89 -4.64
N TYR A 59 -5.05 -7.19 -3.80
CA TYR A 59 -6.38 -6.70 -4.18
C TYR A 59 -6.29 -5.83 -5.45
N VAL A 60 -5.30 -4.94 -5.50
CA VAL A 60 -5.07 -3.99 -6.59
C VAL A 60 -4.51 -4.66 -7.85
N CYS A 61 -3.54 -5.53 -7.74
CA CYS A 61 -2.78 -6.01 -8.89
C CYS A 61 -3.32 -7.33 -9.42
N CYS A 62 -3.97 -8.16 -8.60
CA CYS A 62 -4.33 -9.54 -8.96
C CYS A 62 -5.82 -9.72 -9.27
N ILE A 63 -6.70 -8.87 -8.74
CA ILE A 63 -8.15 -8.97 -8.99
C ILE A 63 -8.50 -8.32 -10.33
N LYS A 64 -9.35 -8.98 -11.13
CA LYS A 64 -9.81 -8.44 -12.42
C LYS A 64 -10.54 -7.11 -12.20
N ASN A 65 -10.55 -6.29 -13.24
CA ASN A 65 -11.17 -4.96 -13.21
C ASN A 65 -12.63 -5.01 -13.67
N ASP A 66 -13.39 -5.89 -13.04
CA ASP A 66 -14.83 -6.01 -13.23
C ASP A 66 -15.51 -5.98 -11.87
N GLU A 67 -16.77 -5.52 -11.88
CA GLU A 67 -17.56 -5.29 -10.69
C GLU A 67 -17.73 -6.56 -9.86
N THR A 68 -17.97 -7.68 -10.55
CA THR A 68 -18.18 -8.99 -9.93
C THR A 68 -16.95 -9.43 -9.16
N SER A 69 -15.79 -9.50 -9.83
CA SER A 69 -14.53 -9.92 -9.22
C SER A 69 -14.14 -9.06 -8.01
N LEU A 70 -14.41 -7.76 -8.06
CA LEU A 70 -14.15 -6.84 -6.96
C LEU A 70 -15.08 -7.09 -5.76
N CYS A 71 -16.38 -7.34 -5.99
CA CYS A 71 -17.33 -7.60 -4.92
C CYS A 71 -17.08 -8.98 -4.27
N ILE A 72 -16.95 -10.03 -5.06
CA ILE A 72 -16.77 -11.39 -4.54
C ILE A 72 -15.40 -11.62 -3.90
N TYR A 73 -14.41 -10.75 -4.14
CA TYR A 73 -13.10 -10.83 -3.48
C TYR A 73 -13.25 -10.93 -1.97
N TRP A 74 -14.18 -10.20 -1.37
CA TRP A 74 -14.25 -10.12 0.09
C TRP A 74 -14.90 -11.34 0.76
N LEU A 75 -15.43 -12.28 -0.03
CA LEU A 75 -16.13 -13.46 0.47
C LEU A 75 -15.14 -14.58 0.88
N PRO A 76 -15.47 -15.36 1.92
CA PRO A 76 -14.74 -16.57 2.27
C PRO A 76 -14.94 -17.68 1.23
N SER A 77 -14.06 -18.68 1.22
CA SER A 77 -14.09 -19.82 0.29
C SER A 77 -15.41 -20.61 0.36
N GLU A 78 -16.09 -20.60 1.50
CA GLU A 78 -17.35 -21.30 1.75
C GLU A 78 -18.53 -20.74 0.94
N CYS A 79 -18.43 -19.49 0.48
CA CYS A 79 -19.43 -18.86 -0.39
C CYS A 79 -19.35 -19.34 -1.84
N PHE A 80 -18.35 -20.15 -2.20
CA PHE A 80 -18.11 -20.58 -3.57
C PHE A 80 -18.28 -22.09 -3.73
N ILE A 81 -18.92 -22.48 -4.83
CA ILE A 81 -19.15 -23.89 -5.20
C ILE A 81 -18.85 -24.10 -6.67
N THR A 82 -18.42 -25.31 -7.04
CA THR A 82 -18.31 -25.67 -8.45
C THR A 82 -19.69 -25.93 -9.05
N ARG A 83 -19.79 -25.97 -10.39
CA ARG A 83 -21.03 -26.30 -11.12
C ARG A 83 -21.71 -27.61 -10.67
N GLY A 84 -20.94 -28.54 -10.09
CA GLY A 84 -21.45 -29.81 -9.53
C GLY A 84 -21.81 -29.74 -8.04
N GLY A 85 -21.90 -28.54 -7.44
CA GLY A 85 -22.22 -28.35 -6.02
C GLY A 85 -21.08 -28.66 -5.05
N LYS A 86 -19.86 -28.93 -5.55
CA LYS A 86 -18.71 -29.25 -4.69
C LYS A 86 -18.14 -27.98 -4.07
N LYS A 87 -17.98 -27.98 -2.74
CA LYS A 87 -17.31 -26.89 -2.01
C LYS A 87 -15.86 -26.75 -2.45
N ILE A 88 -15.37 -25.51 -2.52
CA ILE A 88 -13.96 -25.23 -2.78
C ILE A 88 -13.20 -25.05 -1.46
N ASN A 89 -11.95 -25.51 -1.43
CA ASN A 89 -11.13 -25.47 -0.22
C ASN A 89 -10.47 -24.11 0.01
N TYR A 90 -10.24 -23.35 -1.05
CA TYR A 90 -9.50 -22.09 -1.06
C TYR A 90 -10.24 -21.04 -1.87
N ARG A 91 -9.98 -19.76 -1.58
CA ARG A 91 -10.58 -18.64 -2.29
C ARG A 91 -10.14 -18.63 -3.77
N PRO A 92 -11.06 -18.35 -4.71
CA PRO A 92 -10.81 -18.50 -6.14
C PRO A 92 -10.08 -17.29 -6.76
N PHE A 93 -8.96 -16.87 -6.16
CA PHE A 93 -8.18 -15.72 -6.60
C PHE A 93 -6.68 -16.03 -6.64
N GLY A 94 -5.93 -15.25 -7.42
CA GLY A 94 -4.48 -15.47 -7.55
C GLY A 94 -4.18 -16.88 -8.08
N VAL A 95 -3.27 -17.61 -7.44
CA VAL A 95 -2.86 -18.93 -7.94
C VAL A 95 -4.03 -19.93 -8.04
N TYR A 96 -5.06 -19.75 -7.21
CA TYR A 96 -6.28 -20.57 -7.20
C TYR A 96 -7.43 -19.96 -8.01
N ALA A 97 -7.14 -19.02 -8.91
CA ALA A 97 -8.17 -18.32 -9.67
C ALA A 97 -9.11 -19.25 -10.43
N MET A 98 -10.40 -18.92 -10.37
CA MET A 98 -11.48 -19.58 -11.09
C MET A 98 -12.33 -18.51 -11.77
N ASP A 99 -13.03 -18.87 -12.84
CA ASP A 99 -13.99 -17.97 -13.49
C ASP A 99 -15.34 -18.03 -12.78
N VAL A 100 -15.96 -16.88 -12.64
CA VAL A 100 -17.24 -16.70 -11.93
C VAL A 100 -18.37 -16.85 -12.94
N MET A 101 -19.38 -17.65 -12.60
CA MET A 101 -20.59 -17.79 -13.40
C MET A 101 -21.78 -17.16 -12.69
N ASP A 102 -22.61 -16.45 -13.45
CA ASP A 102 -23.94 -15.95 -13.07
C ASP A 102 -24.03 -15.30 -11.69
N VAL A 103 -23.65 -14.03 -11.62
CA VAL A 103 -23.81 -13.21 -10.41
C VAL A 103 -24.58 -11.95 -10.76
N ASP A 104 -25.84 -11.87 -10.32
CA ASP A 104 -26.63 -10.65 -10.42
C ASP A 104 -26.20 -9.69 -9.31
N GLN A 105 -25.46 -8.63 -9.66
CA GLN A 105 -24.76 -7.80 -8.67
C GLN A 105 -24.95 -6.30 -8.88
N LYS A 106 -26.21 -5.88 -9.04
CA LYS A 106 -26.53 -4.44 -9.13
C LYS A 106 -26.13 -3.62 -7.89
N ASP A 107 -25.82 -4.26 -6.76
CA ASP A 107 -26.01 -3.67 -5.45
C ASP A 107 -24.78 -3.55 -4.50
N CYS A 108 -23.59 -4.05 -4.85
CA CYS A 108 -22.38 -3.85 -4.01
C CYS A 108 -21.73 -2.45 -4.16
N ARG A 109 -22.30 -1.59 -5.01
CA ARG A 109 -21.61 -0.41 -5.58
C ARG A 109 -21.92 0.91 -4.85
N ARG A 110 -20.97 1.83 -4.93
CA ARG A 110 -21.24 3.28 -4.99
C ARG A 110 -20.22 3.94 -5.91
N TRP A 111 -20.69 4.71 -6.89
CA TRP A 111 -19.85 5.60 -7.68
C TRP A 111 -19.22 6.64 -6.76
N ARG A 112 -17.90 6.80 -6.81
CA ARG A 112 -17.20 7.85 -6.06
C ARG A 112 -16.36 8.65 -7.03
N HIS A 113 -16.69 9.93 -7.17
CA HIS A 113 -15.81 10.89 -7.84
C HIS A 113 -14.56 11.03 -6.97
N SER A 114 -13.40 10.67 -7.52
CA SER A 114 -12.13 10.74 -6.80
C SER A 114 -11.73 12.21 -6.64
N THR A 115 -11.37 12.62 -5.42
CA THR A 115 -10.71 13.91 -5.15
C THR A 115 -9.27 13.82 -5.68
N ILE A 116 -9.12 13.89 -7.01
CA ILE A 116 -7.85 13.79 -7.76
C ILE A 116 -6.83 14.87 -7.32
N SER A 117 -7.33 15.96 -6.74
CA SER A 117 -6.55 17.17 -6.40
C SER A 117 -5.47 16.95 -5.33
N TYR A 118 -5.73 16.24 -4.24
CA TYR A 118 -4.72 16.02 -3.19
C TYR A 118 -3.59 15.07 -3.63
N PHE A 119 -3.90 14.18 -4.58
CA PHE A 119 -3.00 13.16 -5.10
C PHE A 119 -1.97 13.72 -6.08
N LEU A 120 -2.40 14.53 -7.06
CA LEU A 120 -1.49 15.20 -7.99
C LEU A 120 -0.50 16.08 -7.25
N VAL A 121 -0.95 16.77 -6.19
CA VAL A 121 -0.08 17.58 -5.33
C VAL A 121 1.01 16.73 -4.68
N GLY A 122 0.70 15.54 -4.15
CA GLY A 122 1.69 14.65 -3.52
C GLY A 122 2.74 14.11 -4.50
N VAL A 123 2.32 13.60 -5.66
CA VAL A 123 3.23 13.06 -6.69
C VAL A 123 4.07 14.15 -7.34
N ILE A 124 3.45 15.28 -7.71
CA ILE A 124 4.16 16.43 -8.28
C ILE A 124 5.15 16.99 -7.25
N SER A 125 4.76 17.10 -5.96
CA SER A 125 5.69 17.55 -4.91
C SER A 125 6.85 16.58 -4.73
N GLY A 126 6.62 15.27 -4.80
CA GLY A 126 7.68 14.26 -4.76
C GLY A 126 8.63 14.35 -5.95
N ILE A 127 8.10 14.45 -7.17
CA ILE A 127 8.89 14.55 -8.42
C ILE A 127 9.68 15.87 -8.45
N VAL A 128 9.04 17.00 -8.16
CA VAL A 128 9.69 18.32 -8.12
C VAL A 128 10.81 18.33 -7.08
N ARG A 129 10.62 17.67 -5.94
CA ARG A 129 11.65 17.55 -4.91
C ARG A 129 12.79 16.61 -5.31
N VAL A 130 12.58 15.63 -6.21
CA VAL A 130 13.65 14.75 -6.74
C VAL A 130 14.42 15.38 -7.91
N ILE A 131 13.82 16.35 -8.62
CA ILE A 131 14.43 16.99 -9.80
C ILE A 131 14.96 18.41 -9.48
N GLY A 132 14.51 19.02 -8.38
CA GLY A 132 14.94 20.35 -7.95
C GLY A 132 16.41 20.39 -7.49
N PRO A 133 17.05 21.57 -7.56
CA PRO A 133 18.43 21.75 -7.08
C PRO A 133 18.49 21.44 -5.58
N SER A 134 19.36 20.50 -5.20
CA SER A 134 19.60 20.11 -3.81
C SER A 134 20.32 21.25 -3.08
N ILE A 135 19.57 22.18 -2.51
CA ILE A 135 20.10 23.14 -1.54
C ILE A 135 20.23 22.38 -0.21
N CYS A 136 21.38 22.50 0.46
CA CYS A 136 21.69 21.76 1.68
C CYS A 136 20.66 21.90 2.82
N ASP A 137 19.76 22.88 2.73
CA ASP A 137 18.69 23.17 3.68
C ASP A 137 17.36 22.43 3.40
N GLU A 138 17.19 21.81 2.24
CA GLU A 138 15.94 21.14 1.88
C GLU A 138 16.06 19.62 2.09
N ASP A 139 15.51 19.15 3.21
CA ASP A 139 15.49 17.73 3.62
C ASP A 139 15.05 16.79 2.48
N TRP A 140 16.01 16.18 1.82
CA TRP A 140 15.80 15.30 0.68
C TRP A 140 14.98 14.04 1.05
N PRO A 141 14.05 13.57 0.18
CA PRO A 141 12.83 12.86 0.60
C PRO A 141 13.04 11.37 0.94
N SER A 142 12.66 10.97 2.16
CA SER A 142 12.63 9.56 2.59
C SER A 142 11.21 8.95 2.52
N ILE A 143 10.17 9.71 2.86
CA ILE A 143 8.82 9.18 3.06
C ILE A 143 8.07 8.88 1.75
N PRO A 144 7.98 9.80 0.76
CA PRO A 144 7.32 9.50 -0.52
C PRO A 144 7.97 8.35 -1.28
N ILE A 145 9.30 8.25 -1.23
CA ILE A 145 10.05 7.18 -1.88
C ILE A 145 9.87 5.85 -1.15
N ALA A 146 9.89 5.84 0.20
CA ALA A 146 9.60 4.64 0.98
C ALA A 146 8.20 4.08 0.72
N LEU A 147 7.23 4.95 0.38
CA LEU A 147 5.86 4.55 0.05
C LEU A 147 5.61 4.39 -1.46
N SER A 148 6.65 4.40 -2.31
CA SER A 148 6.53 4.21 -3.76
C SER A 148 5.88 2.87 -4.16
N TRP A 149 5.96 1.85 -3.31
CA TRP A 149 5.27 0.58 -3.52
C TRP A 149 3.73 0.73 -3.62
N THR A 150 3.17 1.86 -3.18
CA THR A 150 1.74 2.17 -3.28
C THR A 150 1.31 2.66 -4.67
N LEU A 151 2.25 2.93 -5.58
CA LEU A 151 1.99 3.45 -6.93
C LEU A 151 1.01 2.61 -7.77
N PRO A 152 1.02 1.25 -7.74
CA PRO A 152 0.01 0.47 -8.44
C PRO A 152 -1.40 0.71 -7.92
N ALA A 153 -1.57 0.88 -6.61
CA ALA A 153 -2.87 1.15 -5.99
C ALA A 153 -3.39 2.53 -6.37
N ILE A 154 -2.48 3.49 -6.38
CA ILE A 154 -2.70 4.84 -6.89
C ILE A 154 -3.16 4.78 -8.35
N PHE A 155 -2.35 4.18 -9.23
CA PHE A 155 -2.64 4.11 -10.66
C PHE A 155 -4.01 3.48 -10.90
N ARG A 156 -4.25 2.32 -10.26
CA ARG A 156 -5.53 1.65 -10.37
C ARG A 156 -6.67 2.58 -9.95
N ARG A 157 -6.57 3.26 -8.81
CA ARG A 157 -7.66 4.11 -8.28
C ARG A 157 -7.90 5.40 -9.07
N THR A 158 -6.89 5.92 -9.75
CA THR A 158 -7.04 7.09 -10.64
C THR A 158 -7.81 6.71 -11.91
N PHE A 159 -7.56 5.53 -12.46
CA PHE A 159 -8.21 5.07 -13.70
C PHE A 159 -9.47 4.23 -13.46
N LEU A 160 -9.68 3.73 -12.24
CA LEU A 160 -10.88 3.03 -11.81
C LEU A 160 -12.01 4.00 -11.45
N LYS A 161 -13.22 3.66 -11.89
CA LYS A 161 -14.45 4.38 -11.53
C LYS A 161 -15.26 3.69 -10.41
N TYR A 162 -14.87 2.48 -10.01
CA TYR A 162 -15.66 1.62 -9.13
C TYR A 162 -14.92 1.29 -7.82
N ILE A 163 -15.65 1.38 -6.71
CA ILE A 163 -15.22 0.95 -5.37
C ILE A 163 -16.36 0.10 -4.78
N VAL A 164 -16.00 -1.00 -4.09
CA VAL A 164 -16.97 -1.79 -3.32
C VAL A 164 -17.21 -1.06 -2.00
N VAL A 165 -18.45 -0.64 -1.77
CA VAL A 165 -18.79 0.21 -0.62
C VAL A 165 -19.66 -0.49 0.42
N LYS A 166 -20.39 -1.54 0.01
CA LYS A 166 -21.26 -2.30 0.89
C LYS A 166 -20.69 -3.69 1.13
N ASP A 167 -20.77 -4.17 2.36
CA ASP A 167 -20.25 -5.48 2.75
C ASP A 167 -20.94 -6.60 1.96
N PRO A 168 -20.20 -7.33 1.11
CA PRO A 168 -20.78 -8.42 0.34
C PRO A 168 -21.20 -9.61 1.19
N ASN A 169 -20.64 -9.81 2.39
CA ASN A 169 -21.07 -10.89 3.28
C ASN A 169 -22.50 -10.68 3.77
N ILE A 170 -22.92 -9.43 3.96
CA ILE A 170 -24.28 -9.09 4.37
C ILE A 170 -25.23 -9.21 3.17
N LYS A 171 -24.78 -8.78 1.98
CA LYS A 171 -25.63 -8.74 0.78
C LYS A 171 -25.80 -10.07 0.07
N LEU A 172 -24.76 -10.89 0.07
CA LEU A 172 -24.70 -12.16 -0.64
C LEU A 172 -24.71 -13.35 0.32
N GLY A 173 -25.00 -13.13 1.61
CA GLY A 173 -24.70 -14.03 2.73
C GLY A 173 -25.10 -15.50 2.53
N ASP A 174 -26.23 -15.74 1.87
CA ASP A 174 -26.72 -17.10 1.58
C ASP A 174 -26.50 -17.56 0.13
N GLN A 175 -26.11 -16.63 -0.76
CA GLN A 175 -25.96 -16.93 -2.18
C GLN A 175 -24.62 -17.63 -2.42
N LYS A 176 -24.70 -18.87 -2.93
CA LYS A 176 -23.51 -19.58 -3.39
C LYS A 176 -23.13 -19.10 -4.78
N VAL A 177 -21.89 -18.63 -4.91
CA VAL A 177 -21.31 -18.18 -6.17
C VAL A 177 -20.76 -19.40 -6.92
N ASN A 178 -21.30 -19.65 -8.11
CA ASN A 178 -20.83 -20.72 -8.96
C ASN A 178 -19.50 -20.33 -9.62
N VAL A 179 -18.51 -21.21 -9.53
CA VAL A 179 -17.19 -21.02 -10.14
C VAL A 179 -16.81 -22.21 -11.02
N THR A 180 -16.04 -21.92 -12.06
CA THR A 180 -15.50 -22.91 -12.99
C THR A 180 -14.00 -22.73 -13.16
N ASN A 181 -13.33 -23.80 -13.57
CA ASN A 181 -11.89 -23.75 -13.77
C ASN A 181 -11.52 -22.70 -14.82
N LEU A 182 -10.56 -21.85 -14.46
CA LEU A 182 -10.02 -20.87 -15.38
C LEU A 182 -9.40 -21.55 -16.60
N ASP A 183 -9.60 -20.96 -17.77
CA ASP A 183 -8.94 -21.41 -18.99
C ASP A 183 -7.42 -21.47 -18.81
N LYS A 184 -6.79 -22.55 -19.29
CA LYS A 184 -5.35 -22.79 -19.19
C LYS A 184 -4.55 -21.64 -19.81
N HIS A 185 -5.06 -21.00 -20.86
CA HIS A 185 -4.40 -19.86 -21.50
C HIS A 185 -4.30 -18.63 -20.58
N ASN A 186 -5.25 -18.45 -19.65
CA ASN A 186 -5.31 -17.27 -18.78
C ASN A 186 -4.50 -17.41 -17.47
N LYS A 187 -4.11 -18.64 -17.11
CA LYS A 187 -3.37 -18.92 -15.86
C LYS A 187 -1.98 -18.26 -15.81
N PRO A 188 -1.14 -18.29 -16.86
CA PRO A 188 0.19 -17.69 -16.82
C PRO A 188 0.17 -16.19 -16.50
N ASN A 189 -0.75 -15.43 -17.12
CA ASN A 189 -0.91 -14.00 -16.87
C ASN A 189 -1.25 -13.71 -15.40
N LEU A 190 -2.02 -14.60 -14.78
CA LEU A 190 -2.46 -14.41 -13.41
C LEU A 190 -1.35 -14.76 -12.41
N TYR A 191 -0.53 -15.77 -12.70
CA TYR A 191 0.71 -16.02 -11.95
C TYR A 191 1.68 -14.86 -12.08
N ALA A 192 1.83 -14.27 -13.27
CA ALA A 192 2.65 -13.08 -13.48
C ALA A 192 2.15 -11.89 -12.65
N ARG A 193 0.83 -11.69 -12.54
CA ARG A 193 0.25 -10.63 -11.68
C ARG A 193 0.53 -10.86 -10.19
N VAL A 194 0.48 -12.11 -9.71
CA VAL A 194 0.85 -12.46 -8.32
C VAL A 194 2.34 -12.22 -8.08
N ALA A 195 3.19 -12.67 -9.00
CA ALA A 195 4.64 -12.44 -8.94
C ALA A 195 4.97 -10.94 -8.96
N PHE A 196 4.29 -10.17 -9.81
CA PHE A 196 4.42 -8.71 -9.86
C PHE A 196 4.03 -8.06 -8.53
N ALA A 197 2.88 -8.43 -7.95
CA ALA A 197 2.47 -7.92 -6.64
C ALA A 197 3.50 -8.24 -5.54
N ALA A 198 4.05 -9.46 -5.56
CA ALA A 198 5.12 -9.87 -4.65
C ALA A 198 6.39 -9.02 -4.83
N LEU A 199 6.89 -8.88 -6.06
CA LEU A 199 8.07 -8.07 -6.36
C LEU A 199 7.88 -6.61 -5.95
N MET A 200 6.73 -6.00 -6.26
CA MET A 200 6.42 -4.63 -5.84
C MET A 200 6.36 -4.49 -4.32
N SER A 201 5.83 -5.48 -3.61
CA SER A 201 5.74 -5.45 -2.14
C SER A 201 7.08 -5.71 -1.44
N ILE A 202 7.96 -6.53 -2.03
CA ILE A 202 9.19 -7.01 -1.41
C ILE A 202 10.39 -6.15 -1.81
N VAL A 203 10.53 -5.77 -3.08
CA VAL A 203 11.75 -5.18 -3.65
C VAL A 203 11.68 -3.66 -3.73
N VAL A 204 10.57 -3.11 -4.20
CA VAL A 204 10.44 -1.66 -4.44
C VAL A 204 10.72 -0.80 -3.20
N PRO A 205 10.30 -1.19 -1.97
CA PRO A 205 10.68 -0.42 -0.78
C PRO A 205 12.19 -0.24 -0.63
N TRP A 206 13.01 -1.23 -1.01
CA TRP A 206 14.47 -1.18 -0.89
C TRP A 206 15.13 -0.20 -1.85
N ILE A 207 14.45 0.21 -2.93
CA ILE A 207 14.95 1.27 -3.81
C ILE A 207 15.13 2.56 -2.99
N SER A 208 14.25 2.83 -2.01
CA SER A 208 14.40 3.98 -1.11
C SER A 208 15.68 3.92 -0.27
N VAL A 209 16.07 2.73 0.20
CA VAL A 209 17.30 2.51 0.97
C VAL A 209 18.52 2.80 0.11
N LEU A 210 18.56 2.28 -1.12
CA LEU A 210 19.66 2.50 -2.05
C LEU A 210 19.80 3.98 -2.39
N LEU A 211 18.70 4.65 -2.74
CA LEU A 211 18.72 6.08 -3.06
C LEU A 211 19.24 6.91 -1.89
N VAL A 212 18.77 6.68 -0.67
CA VAL A 212 19.20 7.41 0.52
C VAL A 212 20.65 7.11 0.90
N TYR A 213 21.13 5.89 0.66
CA TYR A 213 22.51 5.53 0.91
C TYR A 213 23.48 6.27 -0.02
N PHE A 214 23.13 6.42 -1.29
CA PHE A 214 23.98 7.05 -2.31
C PHE A 214 23.77 8.56 -2.47
N THR A 215 22.81 9.17 -1.77
CA THR A 215 22.59 10.62 -1.86
C THR A 215 23.56 11.39 -0.93
N PRO A 216 24.39 12.31 -1.47
CA PRO A 216 25.29 13.17 -0.69
C PRO A 216 24.53 14.25 0.13
N PRO A 217 25.18 14.91 1.12
CA PRO A 217 26.60 14.83 1.47
C PRO A 217 26.87 13.62 2.37
N ILE A 218 27.64 12.67 1.83
CA ILE A 218 28.26 11.53 2.51
C ILE A 218 27.28 10.71 3.36
N GLY A 219 26.44 9.92 2.67
CA GLY A 219 25.79 8.73 3.21
C GLY A 219 24.97 9.00 4.45
N PHE A 220 23.67 9.22 4.26
CA PHE A 220 22.68 9.24 5.34
C PHE A 220 22.52 7.84 5.96
N LEU A 221 23.61 7.23 6.48
CA LEU A 221 23.68 5.85 6.96
C LEU A 221 22.64 5.59 8.04
N CYS A 222 22.39 6.56 8.93
CA CYS A 222 21.34 6.43 9.93
C CYS A 222 19.94 6.42 9.31
N ARG A 223 19.70 7.19 8.23
CA ARG A 223 18.42 7.14 7.51
C ARG A 223 18.28 5.87 6.70
N SER A 224 19.33 5.42 6.02
CA SER A 224 19.30 4.15 5.28
C SER A 224 19.09 2.98 6.23
N LYS A 225 19.76 2.94 7.38
CA LYS A 225 19.50 1.97 8.47
C LYS A 225 18.04 2.02 8.95
N TYR A 226 17.50 3.21 9.16
CA TYR A 226 16.10 3.39 9.57
C TYR A 226 15.11 2.87 8.52
N LEU A 227 15.34 3.22 7.25
CA LEU A 227 14.53 2.73 6.13
C LEU A 227 14.69 1.21 5.92
N SER A 228 15.88 0.67 6.12
CA SER A 228 16.13 -0.78 6.07
C SER A 228 15.29 -1.52 7.10
N LEU A 229 15.06 -0.94 8.29
CA LEU A 229 14.15 -1.54 9.29
C LEU A 229 12.71 -1.62 8.75
N LEU A 230 12.18 -0.52 8.21
CA LEU A 230 10.85 -0.50 7.59
C LEU A 230 10.74 -1.50 6.43
N CYS A 231 11.73 -1.49 5.53
CA CYS A 231 11.77 -2.39 4.37
C CYS A 231 11.88 -3.86 4.80
N SER A 232 12.62 -4.16 5.85
CA SER A 232 12.74 -5.53 6.39
C SER A 232 11.39 -6.05 6.91
N ILE A 233 10.65 -5.23 7.66
CA ILE A 233 9.29 -5.57 8.13
C ILE A 233 8.37 -5.86 6.94
N TRP A 234 8.36 -4.96 5.95
CA TRP A 234 7.53 -5.11 4.76
C TRP A 234 7.88 -6.34 3.92
N SER A 235 9.16 -6.58 3.66
CA SER A 235 9.61 -7.74 2.89
C SER A 235 9.29 -9.04 3.61
N PHE A 236 9.59 -9.13 4.92
CA PHE A 236 9.30 -10.32 5.71
C PHE A 236 7.80 -10.65 5.71
N ASN A 237 6.95 -9.66 6.02
CA ASN A 237 5.50 -9.86 6.03
C ASN A 237 4.93 -10.18 4.65
N SER A 238 5.45 -9.55 3.60
CA SER A 238 5.02 -9.80 2.22
C SER A 238 5.40 -11.21 1.75
N VAL A 239 6.57 -11.72 2.15
CA VAL A 239 6.98 -13.11 1.92
C VAL A 239 6.05 -14.07 2.68
N LEU A 240 5.75 -13.82 3.95
CA LEU A 240 4.80 -14.64 4.72
C LEU A 240 3.40 -14.66 4.08
N ALA A 241 2.92 -13.51 3.61
CA ALA A 241 1.63 -13.40 2.93
C ALA A 241 1.62 -14.14 1.58
N LEU A 242 2.72 -14.05 0.81
CA LEU A 242 2.86 -14.83 -0.42
C LEU A 242 2.84 -16.34 -0.13
N LEU A 243 3.59 -16.81 0.87
CA LEU A 243 3.62 -18.22 1.25
C LEU A 243 2.25 -18.71 1.74
N SER A 244 1.53 -17.89 2.51
CA SER A 244 0.14 -18.13 2.91
C SER A 244 -0.77 -18.29 1.69
N HIS A 245 -0.67 -17.34 0.76
CA HIS A 245 -1.45 -17.35 -0.48
C HIS A 245 -1.16 -18.59 -1.33
N LEU A 246 0.11 -19.00 -1.45
CA LEU A 246 0.52 -20.21 -2.17
C LEU A 246 0.05 -21.52 -1.49
N ARG A 247 -0.17 -21.51 -0.17
CA ARG A 247 -0.73 -22.65 0.57
C ARG A 247 -2.27 -22.73 0.46
N GLY A 248 -2.90 -21.63 0.05
CA GLY A 248 -4.34 -21.53 -0.14
C GLY A 248 -5.04 -20.93 1.08
N GLU A 249 -5.73 -19.80 0.84
CA GLU A 249 -6.43 -19.04 1.87
C GLU A 249 -7.93 -19.28 1.84
N LYS A 250 -8.55 -19.42 3.02
CA LYS A 250 -10.00 -19.58 3.16
C LYS A 250 -10.75 -18.24 3.30
N SER A 251 -10.09 -17.20 3.78
CA SER A 251 -10.68 -15.87 4.00
C SER A 251 -9.72 -14.77 3.53
N VAL A 252 -10.21 -13.54 3.45
CA VAL A 252 -9.39 -12.35 3.13
C VAL A 252 -8.37 -12.04 4.21
N TYR A 253 -8.69 -12.38 5.45
CA TYR A 253 -7.78 -12.24 6.58
C TYR A 253 -6.75 -13.37 6.65
N GLY A 254 -6.94 -14.44 5.87
CA GLY A 254 -6.09 -15.62 5.87
C GLY A 254 -6.14 -16.33 7.22
N ASN A 255 -4.97 -16.65 7.77
CA ASN A 255 -4.83 -17.21 9.11
C ASN A 255 -4.89 -16.10 10.17
N TRP A 256 -5.54 -16.37 11.31
CA TRP A 256 -5.65 -15.42 12.42
C TRP A 256 -4.27 -14.99 12.96
N TYR A 257 -3.29 -15.90 13.00
CA TYR A 257 -1.92 -15.57 13.41
C TYR A 257 -1.29 -14.51 12.49
N LEU A 258 -1.44 -14.68 11.18
CA LEU A 258 -0.95 -13.72 10.19
C LEU A 258 -1.71 -12.40 10.29
N HIS A 259 -3.00 -12.44 10.62
CA HIS A 259 -3.76 -11.24 10.88
C HIS A 259 -3.19 -10.41 12.02
N VAL A 260 -2.91 -11.04 13.16
CA VAL A 260 -2.30 -10.36 14.31
C VAL A 260 -0.93 -9.81 13.93
N VAL A 261 -0.05 -10.62 13.31
CA VAL A 261 1.30 -10.20 12.92
C VAL A 261 1.29 -9.01 11.97
N PHE A 262 0.45 -9.04 10.93
CA PHE A 262 0.39 -7.95 9.95
C PHE A 262 -0.22 -6.68 10.56
N PHE A 263 -1.24 -6.81 11.41
CA PHE A 263 -1.83 -5.68 12.11
C PHE A 263 -0.85 -5.01 13.08
N THR A 264 -0.16 -5.79 13.93
CA THR A 264 0.82 -5.22 14.88
C THR A 264 2.01 -4.62 14.16
N SER A 265 2.48 -5.26 13.07
CA SER A 265 3.49 -4.68 12.18
C SER A 265 3.02 -3.36 11.57
N GLY A 266 1.74 -3.24 11.24
CA GLY A 266 1.13 -2.00 10.75
C GLY A 266 1.21 -0.87 11.76
N ILE A 267 0.90 -1.13 13.03
CA ILE A 267 1.04 -0.17 14.12
C ILE A 267 2.50 0.27 14.26
N LEU A 268 3.42 -0.70 14.25
CA LEU A 268 4.85 -0.42 14.35
C LEU A 268 5.34 0.43 13.17
N VAL A 269 4.96 0.09 11.94
CA VAL A 269 5.31 0.86 10.73
C VAL A 269 4.70 2.26 10.77
N ALA A 270 3.46 2.41 11.24
CA ALA A 270 2.84 3.73 11.40
C ALA A 270 3.63 4.60 12.39
N PHE A 271 3.97 4.03 13.56
CA PHE A 271 4.78 4.71 14.57
C PHE A 271 6.17 5.08 14.02
N LEU A 272 6.85 4.14 13.37
CA LEU A 272 8.16 4.38 12.76
C LEU A 272 8.07 5.44 11.63
N SER A 273 7.01 5.45 10.85
CA SER A 273 6.80 6.48 9.81
C SER A 273 6.56 7.85 10.42
N PHE A 274 5.83 7.92 11.54
CA PHE A 274 5.62 9.16 12.28
C PHE A 274 6.92 9.70 12.89
N VAL A 275 7.71 8.83 13.54
CA VAL A 275 9.05 9.19 14.05
C VAL A 275 9.96 9.66 12.92
N LEU A 276 9.93 8.99 11.76
CA LEU A 276 10.68 9.42 10.58
C LEU A 276 10.27 10.82 10.12
N ALA A 277 8.96 11.14 10.12
CA ALA A 277 8.48 12.47 9.78
C ALA A 277 8.96 13.55 10.77
N LEU A 278 8.97 13.25 12.07
CA LEU A 278 9.49 14.15 13.11
C LEU A 278 11.00 14.37 12.96
N LEU A 279 11.76 13.30 12.73
CA LEU A 279 13.20 13.34 12.49
C LEU A 279 13.55 14.09 11.20
N SER A 280 12.73 13.94 10.16
CA SER A 280 12.84 14.70 8.91
C SER A 280 12.46 16.17 9.05
N ASN A 281 11.78 16.58 10.12
CA ASN A 281 11.46 17.98 10.37
C ASN A 281 12.48 18.64 11.33
N ASN A 282 13.27 17.85 12.06
CA ASN A 282 14.22 18.34 13.05
C ASN A 282 15.61 17.69 12.91
N PRO A 283 16.46 18.25 12.02
CA PRO A 283 17.91 18.09 11.92
C PRO A 283 18.64 17.34 13.04
N SER A 284 18.71 18.05 14.15
CA SER A 284 19.48 17.77 15.36
C SER A 284 18.97 16.57 16.16
N TRP A 285 17.72 16.16 15.95
CA TRP A 285 17.15 15.01 16.64
C TRP A 285 17.77 13.69 16.17
N TRP A 286 18.30 13.64 14.95
CA TRP A 286 19.06 12.49 14.46
C TRP A 286 20.27 12.19 15.36
N GLY A 287 21.07 13.21 15.69
CA GLY A 287 22.22 13.08 16.59
C GLY A 287 21.82 12.78 18.02
N SER A 288 20.78 13.45 18.51
CA SER A 288 20.33 13.33 19.91
C SER A 288 19.73 11.94 20.23
N LEU A 289 19.01 11.33 19.28
CA LEU A 289 18.31 10.05 19.49
C LEU A 289 19.11 8.83 19.02
N LEU A 290 19.97 8.98 18.00
CA LEU A 290 20.71 7.87 17.39
C LEU A 290 22.23 7.98 17.59
N GLY A 291 22.67 8.99 18.35
CA GLY A 291 24.07 9.23 18.71
C GLY A 291 24.79 10.18 17.76
N ASN A 292 25.95 10.70 18.20
CA ASN A 292 26.72 11.73 17.51
C ASN A 292 27.14 11.36 16.08
N SER A 293 27.25 10.05 15.76
CA SER A 293 27.48 9.56 14.39
C SER A 293 26.34 9.88 13.41
N CYS A 294 25.18 10.28 13.93
CA CYS A 294 24.00 10.68 13.16
C CYS A 294 23.74 12.19 13.24
N ASP A 295 24.57 12.98 13.93
CA ASP A 295 24.42 14.44 13.98
C ASP A 295 24.81 15.07 12.63
N ARG A 296 24.02 16.06 12.22
CA ARG A 296 24.16 16.77 10.94
C ARG A 296 24.37 18.27 11.09
N SER A 297 24.44 18.76 12.32
CA SER A 297 24.63 20.18 12.63
C SER A 297 25.85 20.80 11.92
N SER A 298 26.89 20.02 11.59
CA SER A 298 28.15 20.51 11.03
C SER A 298 28.33 20.36 9.51
N ILE A 299 27.50 19.57 8.82
CA ILE A 299 27.76 19.17 7.42
C ILE A 299 27.46 20.31 6.42
N CYS A 300 26.65 21.29 6.79
CA CYS A 300 26.25 22.39 5.91
C CYS A 300 27.13 23.66 6.03
N TYR A 301 28.15 23.67 6.89
CA TYR A 301 28.99 24.85 7.12
C TYR A 301 30.22 24.95 6.20
N ASN A 302 30.49 23.96 5.34
CA ASN A 302 31.68 23.90 4.48
C ASN A 302 31.34 23.83 2.97
N ILE A 303 30.25 24.47 2.53
CA ILE A 303 29.98 24.76 1.11
C ILE A 303 29.75 26.26 0.96
#